data_AF-A0A352UPV0-F1
#
_entry.id   AF-A0A352UPV0-F1
#
_cell.length_a   1.000
_cell.length_b   1.000
_cell.length_c   1.000
_cell.angle_alpha   90.00
_cell.angle_beta   90.00
_cell.angle_gamma   90.00
#
_symmetry.space_group_name_H-M   'P 1'
#
loop_
_entity.id
_entity.type
_entity.pdbx_description
1 polymer ?
#
loop_
_entity_poly.entity_id
_entity_poly.type
_entity_poly.pdbx_seq_one_letter_code
_entity_poly.pdbx_strand_id
1 'polypeptide(L)'
;PEEEVLVKEYVTAFRESRELRRHMDFIYRKGSTYLCYNGNLLYHGCIPMTENGGFARVRHGGKWYSGRALMDYSDRAVGSACKNGDESALDMMWYLWCGKNSPFSGREFHTFERAFLDDKATWEEPKNPYFSFWENPEAMGRILREFGLDPKSGRIINGHTPVKARKGESPVKAGGRLFIIDGGFCKAYQPTTGIAGYTLIFSSHGIRLKSHRPFDGLASVIRENADIESESIPVETFPRRLYISDTDHGAKLKRKIDALYALLAAYRSGELQQG
;
A
#
# COMPACT_ATOMS: atom_id res chain seq x y z
N PRO A 1 -16.89 13.31 -35.39
CA PRO A 1 -17.60 14.50 -34.86
C PRO A 1 -18.50 14.16 -33.66
N GLU A 2 -19.41 13.19 -33.79
CA GLU A 2 -20.32 12.77 -32.71
C GLU A 2 -19.58 12.10 -31.54
N GLU A 3 -18.61 11.22 -31.83
CA GLU A 3 -17.77 10.57 -30.83
C GLU A 3 -16.95 11.57 -30.00
N GLU A 4 -16.36 12.58 -30.64
CA GLU A 4 -15.59 13.62 -29.92
C GLU A 4 -16.46 14.43 -28.96
N VAL A 5 -17.72 14.71 -29.34
CA VAL A 5 -18.67 15.41 -28.46
C VAL A 5 -19.00 14.53 -27.26
N LEU A 6 -19.32 13.27 -27.49
CA LEU A 6 -19.64 12.31 -26.43
C LEU A 6 -18.46 12.12 -25.45
N VAL A 7 -17.23 11.98 -25.97
CA VAL A 7 -16.02 11.87 -25.15
C VAL A 7 -15.83 13.13 -24.30
N LYS A 8 -16.03 14.32 -24.88
CA LYS A 8 -15.96 15.59 -24.11
C LYS A 8 -17.02 15.66 -23.02
N GLU A 9 -18.24 15.21 -23.28
CA GLU A 9 -19.31 15.16 -22.28
C GLU A 9 -18.93 14.24 -21.11
N TYR A 10 -18.42 13.04 -21.39
CA TYR A 10 -17.97 12.12 -20.33
C TYR A 10 -16.79 12.68 -19.51
N VAL A 11 -15.82 13.30 -20.18
CA VAL A 11 -14.69 13.94 -19.49
C VAL A 11 -15.17 15.06 -18.56
N THR A 12 -16.10 15.90 -19.04
CA THR A 12 -16.71 16.97 -18.23
C THR A 12 -17.47 16.38 -17.04
N ALA A 13 -18.34 15.39 -17.27
CA ALA A 13 -19.10 14.75 -16.20
C ALA A 13 -18.19 14.16 -15.11
N PHE A 14 -17.08 13.53 -15.50
CA PHE A 14 -16.11 12.98 -14.54
C PHE A 14 -15.38 14.06 -13.76
N ARG A 15 -14.92 15.12 -14.43
CA ARG A 15 -14.19 16.25 -13.79
C ARG A 15 -15.09 17.05 -12.86
N GLU A 16 -16.36 17.22 -13.21
CA GLU A 16 -17.31 18.03 -12.46
C GLU A 16 -18.04 17.25 -11.36
N SER A 17 -17.98 15.91 -11.36
CA SER A 17 -18.54 15.09 -10.28
C SER A 17 -18.03 15.55 -8.93
N ARG A 18 -18.94 15.94 -8.05
CA ARG A 18 -18.61 16.44 -6.71
C ARG A 18 -18.13 15.31 -5.80
N GLU A 19 -18.73 14.14 -5.97
CA GLU A 19 -18.47 12.92 -5.23
C GLU A 19 -17.07 12.39 -5.53
N LEU A 20 -16.71 12.30 -6.82
CA LEU A 20 -15.38 11.90 -7.24
C LEU A 20 -14.32 12.89 -6.76
N ARG A 21 -14.55 14.20 -6.93
CA ARG A 21 -13.65 15.24 -6.41
C ARG A 21 -13.44 15.12 -4.90
N ARG A 22 -14.51 14.92 -4.12
CA ARG A 22 -14.41 14.73 -2.67
C ARG A 22 -13.57 13.50 -2.30
N HIS A 23 -13.74 12.37 -3.00
CA HIS A 23 -12.95 11.17 -2.73
C HIS A 23 -11.49 11.35 -3.13
N MET A 24 -11.23 11.96 -4.30
CA MET A 24 -9.87 12.26 -4.74
C MET A 24 -9.17 13.25 -3.83
N ASP A 25 -9.84 14.31 -3.38
CA ASP A 25 -9.31 15.26 -2.41
C ASP A 25 -8.87 14.57 -1.12
N PHE A 26 -9.65 13.61 -0.63
CA PHE A 26 -9.27 12.83 0.54
C PHE A 26 -8.01 12.01 0.27
N ILE A 27 -7.94 11.30 -0.86
CA ILE A 27 -6.79 10.49 -1.25
C ILE A 27 -5.54 11.37 -1.39
N TYR A 28 -5.62 12.52 -2.05
CA TYR A 28 -4.46 13.41 -2.20
C TYR A 28 -4.02 14.06 -0.89
N ARG A 29 -4.94 14.29 0.06
CA ARG A 29 -4.61 14.90 1.36
C ARG A 29 -4.07 13.91 2.38
N LYS A 30 -4.47 12.64 2.30
CA LYS A 30 -4.21 11.63 3.34
C LYS A 30 -3.45 10.41 2.85
N GLY A 31 -3.52 10.13 1.55
CA GLY A 31 -2.82 9.04 0.91
C GLY A 31 -1.33 9.35 0.78
N SER A 32 -0.57 8.27 0.69
CA SER A 32 0.85 8.26 0.37
C SER A 32 1.17 6.92 -0.28
N THR A 33 2.22 6.88 -1.10
CA THR A 33 2.73 5.68 -1.76
C THR A 33 3.18 4.61 -0.77
N TYR A 34 3.61 5.01 0.43
CA TYR A 34 3.96 4.12 1.53
C TYR A 34 3.71 4.78 2.89
N LEU A 35 3.70 3.97 3.96
CA LEU A 35 3.63 4.47 5.33
C LEU A 35 4.53 3.65 6.23
N CYS A 36 5.48 4.30 6.90
CA CYS A 36 6.17 3.72 8.05
C CYS A 36 5.33 4.00 9.30
N TYR A 37 4.88 2.95 10.00
CA TYR A 37 4.05 3.09 11.19
C TYR A 37 4.31 1.99 12.23
N ASN A 38 4.67 2.40 13.45
CA ASN A 38 4.97 1.53 14.59
C ASN A 38 5.99 0.42 14.23
N GLY A 39 7.06 0.80 13.52
CA GLY A 39 8.08 -0.13 13.06
C GLY A 39 7.72 -0.95 11.81
N ASN A 40 6.51 -0.82 11.28
CA ASN A 40 6.06 -1.53 10.08
C ASN A 40 6.14 -0.64 8.84
N LEU A 41 6.26 -1.27 7.67
CA LEU A 41 6.20 -0.61 6.37
C LEU A 41 4.94 -1.07 5.63
N LEU A 42 4.11 -0.11 5.22
CA LEU A 42 2.91 -0.36 4.44
C LEU A 42 3.13 0.19 3.03
N TYR A 43 2.89 -0.60 1.99
CA TYR A 43 2.80 -0.13 0.61
C TYR A 43 1.86 -1.00 -0.20
N HIS A 44 1.25 -0.44 -1.25
CA HIS A 44 0.26 -1.17 -2.04
C HIS A 44 0.91 -2.21 -2.97
N GLY A 45 1.66 -1.77 -4.00
CA GLY A 45 2.17 -2.62 -5.09
C GLY A 45 3.47 -3.34 -4.75
N CYS A 46 4.60 -2.73 -5.10
CA CYS A 46 5.93 -3.30 -4.90
C CYS A 46 6.98 -2.22 -4.68
N ILE A 47 8.16 -2.62 -4.18
CA ILE A 47 9.37 -1.82 -4.30
C ILE A 47 10.15 -2.39 -5.49
N PRO A 48 10.30 -1.66 -6.61
CA PRO A 48 10.90 -2.20 -7.83
C PRO A 48 12.31 -2.76 -7.61
N MET A 49 12.54 -3.99 -8.07
CA MET A 49 13.82 -4.68 -7.93
C MET A 49 14.40 -5.06 -9.29
N THR A 50 15.71 -5.27 -9.31
CA THR A 50 16.46 -5.87 -10.42
C THR A 50 16.59 -7.38 -10.22
N GLU A 51 16.95 -8.12 -11.28
CA GLU A 51 17.13 -9.59 -11.22
C GLU A 51 18.20 -10.04 -10.23
N ASN A 52 19.17 -9.19 -9.90
CA ASN A 52 20.20 -9.47 -8.88
C ASN A 52 19.74 -9.10 -7.44
N GLY A 53 18.48 -8.72 -7.26
CA GLY A 53 17.89 -8.34 -5.96
C GLY A 53 18.19 -6.92 -5.51
N GLY A 54 18.90 -6.10 -6.30
CA GLY A 54 19.03 -4.66 -6.05
C GLY A 54 17.72 -3.90 -6.26
N PHE A 55 17.69 -2.60 -5.95
CA PHE A 55 16.56 -1.75 -6.31
C PHE A 55 16.67 -1.27 -7.76
N ALA A 56 15.58 -1.41 -8.52
CA ALA A 56 15.54 -0.91 -9.88
C ALA A 56 15.59 0.62 -9.88
N ARG A 57 16.33 1.17 -10.86
CA ARG A 57 16.49 2.60 -11.05
C ARG A 57 15.57 3.07 -12.17
N VAL A 58 14.90 4.19 -11.94
CA VAL A 58 13.98 4.81 -12.89
C VAL A 58 14.35 6.28 -13.05
N ARG A 59 14.26 6.80 -14.26
CA ARG A 59 14.60 8.19 -14.56
C ARG A 59 13.34 9.02 -14.74
N HIS A 60 13.20 10.08 -13.94
CA HIS A 60 12.14 11.08 -14.07
C HIS A 60 12.71 12.47 -13.84
N GLY A 61 12.28 13.48 -14.63
CA GLY A 61 12.78 14.85 -14.50
C GLY A 61 14.32 14.96 -14.60
N GLY A 62 14.94 14.11 -15.43
CA GLY A 62 16.39 14.05 -15.62
C GLY A 62 17.18 13.37 -14.50
N LYS A 63 16.56 13.04 -13.36
CA LYS A 63 17.19 12.41 -12.18
C LYS A 63 16.83 10.94 -12.08
N TRP A 64 17.72 10.15 -11.48
CA TRP A 64 17.52 8.73 -11.22
C TRP A 64 17.03 8.52 -9.79
N TYR A 65 16.00 7.69 -9.64
CA TYR A 65 15.40 7.30 -8.37
C TYR A 65 15.33 5.78 -8.23
N SER A 66 15.43 5.28 -7.01
CA SER A 66 15.28 3.86 -6.66
C SER A 66 14.87 3.73 -5.20
N GLY A 67 14.34 2.57 -4.81
CA GLY A 67 13.99 2.30 -3.41
C GLY A 67 13.07 3.37 -2.82
N ARG A 68 13.41 3.87 -1.63
CA ARG A 68 12.61 4.89 -0.94
C ARG A 68 12.56 6.22 -1.71
N ALA A 69 13.65 6.60 -2.36
CA ALA A 69 13.71 7.86 -3.10
C ALA A 69 12.70 7.91 -4.27
N LEU A 70 12.40 6.76 -4.89
CA LEU A 70 11.35 6.66 -5.91
C LEU A 70 9.96 6.86 -5.32
N MET A 71 9.68 6.28 -4.15
CA MET A 71 8.41 6.45 -3.44
C MET A 71 8.20 7.91 -3.03
N ASP A 72 9.21 8.52 -2.40
CA ASP A 72 9.18 9.92 -1.98
C ASP A 72 8.98 10.87 -3.18
N TYR A 73 9.60 10.57 -4.33
CA TYR A 73 9.38 11.33 -5.56
C TYR A 73 7.96 11.15 -6.09
N SER A 74 7.45 9.92 -6.09
CA SER A 74 6.09 9.60 -6.52
C SER A 74 5.04 10.40 -5.75
N ASP A 75 5.15 10.46 -4.41
CA ASP A 75 4.21 11.25 -3.58
C ASP A 75 4.21 12.74 -3.93
N ARG A 76 5.40 13.33 -4.15
CA ARG A 76 5.50 14.73 -4.57
C ARG A 76 4.90 14.96 -5.96
N ALA A 77 5.19 14.07 -6.90
CA ALA A 77 4.70 14.18 -8.27
C ALA A 77 3.18 14.03 -8.34
N VAL A 78 2.59 13.06 -7.64
CA VAL A 78 1.14 12.87 -7.53
C VAL A 78 0.47 14.12 -6.95
N GLY A 79 1.06 14.72 -5.91
CA GLY A 79 0.58 15.99 -5.36
C GLY A 79 0.65 17.16 -6.34
N SER A 80 1.72 17.25 -7.16
CA SER A 80 1.87 18.28 -8.19
C SER A 80 0.87 18.10 -9.34
N ALA A 81 0.69 16.86 -9.81
CA ALA A 81 -0.25 16.52 -10.88
C ALA A 81 -1.68 16.95 -10.52
N CYS A 82 -2.10 16.73 -9.27
CA CYS A 82 -3.42 17.14 -8.81
C CYS A 82 -3.59 18.66 -8.71
N LYS A 83 -2.57 19.39 -8.26
CA LYS A 83 -2.70 20.84 -7.96
C LYS A 83 -2.46 21.72 -9.16
N ASN A 84 -1.43 21.39 -9.94
CA ASN A 84 -0.89 22.27 -10.97
C ASN A 84 -1.09 21.71 -12.39
N GLY A 85 -1.28 20.39 -12.51
CA GLY A 85 -1.39 19.74 -13.82
C GLY A 85 -0.10 19.78 -14.65
N ASP A 86 1.06 19.84 -13.98
CA ASP A 86 2.36 19.87 -14.66
C ASP A 86 2.55 18.62 -15.53
N GLU A 87 2.98 18.78 -16.78
CA GLU A 87 3.12 17.68 -17.76
C GLU A 87 3.98 16.53 -17.23
N SER A 88 5.17 16.82 -16.68
CA SER A 88 6.03 15.79 -16.09
C SER A 88 5.40 15.07 -14.88
N ALA A 89 4.45 15.70 -14.19
CA ALA A 89 3.73 15.09 -13.08
C ALA A 89 2.56 14.22 -13.59
N LEU A 90 1.90 14.63 -14.67
CA LEU A 90 0.90 13.83 -15.38
C LEU A 90 1.54 12.58 -16.02
N ASP A 91 2.72 12.71 -16.63
CA ASP A 91 3.51 11.58 -17.11
C ASP A 91 3.84 10.59 -15.98
N MET A 92 4.12 11.12 -14.79
CA MET A 92 4.34 10.28 -13.61
C MET A 92 3.06 9.53 -13.22
N MET A 93 1.87 10.14 -13.30
CA MET A 93 0.61 9.43 -13.04
C MET A 93 0.41 8.27 -14.02
N TRP A 94 0.72 8.48 -15.30
CA TRP A 94 0.67 7.43 -16.32
C TRP A 94 1.67 6.32 -16.05
N TYR A 95 2.92 6.69 -15.75
CA TYR A 95 3.97 5.74 -15.37
C TYR A 95 3.58 4.91 -14.14
N LEU A 96 3.00 5.54 -13.11
CA LEU A 96 2.54 4.83 -11.92
C LEU A 96 1.49 3.79 -12.27
N TRP A 97 0.60 4.06 -13.23
CA TRP A 97 -0.38 3.08 -13.67
C TRP A 97 0.26 1.91 -14.41
N CYS A 98 1.01 2.15 -15.49
CA CYS A 98 1.36 1.09 -16.45
C CYS A 98 2.86 0.75 -16.55
N GLY A 99 3.74 1.41 -15.81
CA GLY A 99 5.17 1.17 -15.88
C GLY A 99 5.59 -0.14 -15.23
N LYS A 100 6.42 -0.95 -15.91
CA LYS A 100 6.98 -2.20 -15.35
C LYS A 100 7.66 -2.02 -14.00
N ASN A 101 8.41 -0.93 -13.85
CA ASN A 101 9.12 -0.58 -12.62
C ASN A 101 8.31 0.38 -11.73
N SER A 102 7.01 0.53 -11.97
CA SER A 102 6.14 1.34 -11.12
C SER A 102 5.98 0.67 -9.75
N PRO A 103 6.00 1.45 -8.65
CA PRO A 103 5.69 0.92 -7.34
C PRO A 103 4.21 0.54 -7.14
N PHE A 104 3.30 0.92 -8.05
CA PHE A 104 1.86 0.64 -7.93
C PHE A 104 1.44 -0.62 -8.68
N SER A 105 2.11 -0.96 -9.78
CA SER A 105 1.74 -2.10 -10.62
C SER A 105 2.82 -3.19 -10.68
N GLY A 106 4.09 -2.80 -10.85
CA GLY A 106 5.20 -3.74 -10.96
C GLY A 106 5.01 -4.77 -12.07
N ARG A 107 4.33 -4.43 -13.17
CA ARG A 107 4.08 -5.33 -14.30
C ARG A 107 4.03 -4.56 -15.61
N GLU A 108 4.37 -5.23 -16.70
CA GLU A 108 4.04 -4.76 -18.04
C GLU A 108 2.53 -4.91 -18.28
N PHE A 109 1.94 -3.99 -19.03
CA PHE A 109 0.52 -4.03 -19.38
C PHE A 109 0.40 -4.27 -20.88
N HIS A 110 -0.24 -5.37 -21.26
CA HIS A 110 -0.51 -5.72 -22.65
C HIS A 110 -2.00 -5.54 -22.94
N THR A 111 -2.54 -4.38 -22.54
CA THR A 111 -3.99 -4.11 -22.60
C THR A 111 -4.47 -4.04 -24.04
N PHE A 112 -3.66 -3.49 -24.95
CA PHE A 112 -3.98 -3.41 -26.37
C PHE A 112 -4.02 -4.81 -27.00
N GLU A 113 -2.98 -5.60 -26.77
CA GLU A 113 -2.86 -6.97 -27.27
C GLU A 113 -4.04 -7.83 -26.79
N ARG A 114 -4.41 -7.71 -25.51
CA ARG A 114 -5.55 -8.43 -24.94
C ARG A 114 -6.91 -7.99 -25.49
N ALA A 115 -7.02 -6.76 -25.98
CA ALA A 115 -8.26 -6.21 -26.50
C ALA A 115 -8.44 -6.45 -28.01
N PHE A 116 -7.35 -6.50 -28.77
CA PHE A 116 -7.38 -6.47 -30.24
C PHE A 116 -6.72 -7.68 -30.92
N LEU A 117 -5.92 -8.47 -30.21
CA LEU A 117 -5.27 -9.65 -30.77
C LEU A 117 -5.79 -10.93 -30.09
N ASP A 118 -6.25 -11.89 -30.89
CA ASP A 118 -6.67 -13.20 -30.38
C ASP A 118 -5.48 -14.11 -29.99
N ASP A 119 -4.26 -13.76 -30.42
CA ASP A 119 -3.05 -14.52 -30.09
C ASP A 119 -2.67 -14.34 -28.60
N LYS A 120 -3.05 -15.34 -27.80
CA LYS A 120 -2.80 -15.37 -26.36
C LYS A 120 -1.32 -15.38 -25.97
N ALA A 121 -0.40 -15.71 -26.89
CA ALA A 121 1.03 -15.61 -26.61
C ALA A 121 1.46 -14.15 -26.36
N THR A 122 0.72 -13.18 -26.95
CA THR A 122 0.96 -11.74 -26.74
C THR A 122 0.41 -11.20 -25.42
N TRP A 123 -0.36 -11.99 -24.67
CA TRP A 123 -1.09 -11.53 -23.49
C TRP A 123 -0.31 -11.68 -22.18
N GLU A 124 0.86 -12.32 -22.22
CA GLU A 124 1.71 -12.48 -21.03
C GLU A 124 2.17 -11.10 -20.54
N GLU A 125 1.99 -10.83 -19.26
CA GLU A 125 2.38 -9.57 -18.62
C GLU A 125 3.51 -9.82 -17.62
N PRO A 126 4.78 -9.74 -18.07
CA PRO A 126 5.93 -9.96 -17.20
C PRO A 126 5.90 -9.06 -15.97
N LYS A 127 6.13 -9.67 -14.82
CA LYS A 127 6.19 -8.98 -13.53
C LYS A 127 7.59 -8.45 -13.25
N ASN A 128 7.67 -7.41 -12.43
CA ASN A 128 8.92 -6.93 -11.87
C ASN A 128 9.59 -8.03 -11.01
N PRO A 129 10.93 -8.15 -11.02
CA PRO A 129 11.68 -9.14 -10.24
C PRO A 129 11.34 -9.15 -8.74
N TYR A 130 10.81 -8.06 -8.18
CA TYR A 130 10.29 -8.01 -6.82
C TYR A 130 9.41 -9.23 -6.46
N PHE A 131 8.52 -9.66 -7.35
CA PHE A 131 7.61 -10.77 -7.08
C PHE A 131 8.29 -12.14 -7.05
N SER A 132 9.52 -12.25 -7.56
CA SER A 132 10.36 -13.44 -7.38
C SER A 132 11.10 -13.40 -6.03
N PHE A 133 11.33 -12.22 -5.47
CA PHE A 133 12.05 -12.01 -4.21
C PHE A 133 11.17 -11.83 -2.97
N TRP A 134 9.87 -11.65 -3.11
CA TRP A 134 8.97 -11.38 -1.98
C TRP A 134 8.83 -12.53 -0.96
N GLU A 135 9.26 -13.74 -1.33
CA GLU A 135 9.40 -14.89 -0.41
C GLU A 135 10.79 -14.95 0.24
N ASN A 136 11.75 -14.13 -0.20
CA ASN A 136 13.11 -14.10 0.31
C ASN A 136 13.21 -13.18 1.54
N PRO A 137 13.53 -13.73 2.74
CA PRO A 137 13.63 -12.94 3.96
C PRO A 137 14.73 -11.86 3.93
N GLU A 138 15.82 -12.08 3.19
CA GLU A 138 16.91 -11.10 3.05
C GLU A 138 16.49 -9.91 2.19
N ALA A 139 15.77 -10.18 1.09
CA ALA A 139 15.22 -9.13 0.22
C ALA A 139 14.23 -8.24 0.98
N MET A 140 13.30 -8.83 1.74
CA MET A 140 12.37 -8.07 2.57
C MET A 140 13.09 -7.28 3.67
N GLY A 141 14.14 -7.86 4.26
CA GLY A 141 15.00 -7.13 5.21
C GLY A 141 15.82 -5.99 4.57
N ARG A 142 16.13 -6.07 3.28
CA ARG A 142 16.77 -4.98 2.52
C ARG A 142 15.79 -3.84 2.31
N ILE A 143 14.54 -4.15 1.94
CA ILE A 143 13.46 -3.17 1.85
C ILE A 143 13.27 -2.47 3.20
N LEU A 144 13.09 -3.20 4.30
CA LEU A 144 12.89 -2.57 5.62
C LEU A 144 14.01 -1.57 5.97
N ARG A 145 15.27 -1.93 5.71
CA ARG A 145 16.43 -1.04 5.94
C ARG A 145 16.40 0.21 5.06
N GLU A 146 16.02 0.09 3.79
CA GLU A 146 15.87 1.22 2.86
C GLU A 146 14.88 2.27 3.39
N PHE A 147 13.86 1.82 4.13
CA PHE A 147 12.87 2.68 4.78
C PHE A 147 13.22 3.08 6.22
N GLY A 148 14.44 2.77 6.69
CA GLY A 148 14.93 3.11 8.02
C GLY A 148 14.32 2.27 9.15
N LEU A 149 13.82 1.08 8.84
CA LEU A 149 13.21 0.16 9.80
C LEU A 149 14.15 -1.01 10.12
N ASP A 150 13.98 -1.60 11.30
CA ASP A 150 14.74 -2.77 11.74
C ASP A 150 14.15 -4.07 11.11
N PRO A 151 14.91 -4.85 10.33
CA PRO A 151 14.44 -6.11 9.75
C PRO A 151 14.06 -7.22 10.74
N LYS A 152 14.51 -7.11 12.00
CA LYS A 152 14.20 -8.11 13.03
C LYS A 152 12.79 -7.90 13.59
N SER A 153 12.43 -6.67 13.89
CA SER A 153 11.14 -6.31 14.49
C SER A 153 10.11 -5.78 13.48
N GLY A 154 10.56 -5.14 12.40
CA GLY A 154 9.69 -4.54 11.40
C GLY A 154 9.05 -5.57 10.47
N ARG A 155 7.83 -5.25 10.03
CA ARG A 155 7.04 -6.08 9.11
C ARG A 155 6.60 -5.25 7.92
N ILE A 156 6.55 -5.88 6.76
CA ILE A 156 5.98 -5.30 5.56
C ILE A 156 4.51 -5.75 5.46
N ILE A 157 3.62 -4.81 5.19
CA ILE A 157 2.20 -5.05 4.98
C ILE A 157 1.86 -4.58 3.57
N ASN A 158 1.40 -5.51 2.74
CA ASN A 158 1.15 -5.28 1.33
C ASN A 158 -0.27 -5.72 0.95
N GLY A 159 -0.90 -5.07 -0.03
CA GLY A 159 -2.28 -5.42 -0.41
C GLY A 159 -2.61 -5.33 -1.89
N HIS A 160 -1.63 -5.52 -2.77
CA HIS A 160 -1.85 -5.45 -4.22
C HIS A 160 -2.22 -6.78 -4.84
N THR A 161 -1.54 -7.88 -4.46
CA THR A 161 -1.78 -9.19 -5.08
C THR A 161 -2.72 -10.02 -4.19
N PRO A 162 -3.90 -10.46 -4.69
CA PRO A 162 -4.80 -11.32 -3.93
C PRO A 162 -4.14 -12.66 -3.59
N VAL A 163 -4.39 -13.17 -2.39
CA VAL A 163 -3.83 -14.45 -1.93
C VAL A 163 -4.68 -15.60 -2.44
N LYS A 164 -4.06 -16.56 -3.13
CA LYS A 164 -4.75 -17.75 -3.66
C LYS A 164 -4.85 -18.84 -2.58
N ALA A 165 -5.59 -18.56 -1.50
CA ALA A 165 -5.72 -19.46 -0.35
C ALA A 165 -6.24 -20.86 -0.75
N ARG A 166 -7.17 -20.94 -1.71
CA ARG A 166 -7.65 -22.22 -2.28
C ARG A 166 -6.53 -23.09 -2.88
N LYS A 167 -5.44 -22.49 -3.33
CA LYS A 167 -4.24 -23.18 -3.85
C LYS A 167 -3.15 -23.40 -2.79
N GLY A 168 -3.46 -23.15 -1.52
CA GLY A 168 -2.51 -23.29 -0.41
C GLY A 168 -1.52 -22.13 -0.27
N GLU A 169 -1.72 -21.01 -0.97
CA GLU A 169 -0.86 -19.84 -0.81
C GLU A 169 -1.02 -19.22 0.59
N SER A 170 0.10 -18.99 1.27
CA SER A 170 0.13 -18.33 2.57
C SER A 170 0.13 -16.79 2.42
N PRO A 171 -0.68 -16.05 3.22
CA PRO A 171 -0.59 -14.60 3.33
C PRO A 171 0.67 -14.15 4.09
N VAL A 172 1.33 -15.08 4.80
CA VAL A 172 2.59 -14.87 5.50
C VAL A 172 3.73 -15.35 4.62
N LYS A 173 4.60 -14.42 4.24
CA LYS A 173 5.72 -14.64 3.31
C LYS A 173 7.04 -14.32 3.98
N ALA A 174 8.13 -14.75 3.34
CA ALA A 174 9.50 -14.37 3.74
C ALA A 174 9.81 -14.60 5.24
N GLY A 175 9.38 -15.74 5.77
CA GLY A 175 9.62 -16.11 7.17
C GLY A 175 8.95 -15.17 8.18
N GLY A 176 7.79 -14.59 7.82
CA GLY A 176 7.04 -13.68 8.69
C GLY A 176 7.38 -12.20 8.52
N ARG A 177 8.21 -11.83 7.54
CA ARG A 177 8.57 -10.42 7.29
C ARG A 177 7.59 -9.67 6.39
N LEU A 178 6.79 -10.39 5.63
CA LEU A 178 5.81 -9.83 4.70
C LEU A 178 4.43 -10.44 4.96
N PHE A 179 3.44 -9.60 5.13
CA PHE A 179 2.04 -9.96 5.24
C PHE A 179 1.26 -9.39 4.06
N ILE A 180 0.62 -10.28 3.30
CA ILE A 180 -0.30 -9.90 2.24
C ILE A 180 -1.70 -9.83 2.82
N ILE A 181 -2.32 -8.65 2.75
CA ILE A 181 -3.69 -8.41 3.17
C ILE A 181 -4.53 -7.95 1.99
N ASP A 182 -5.71 -8.53 1.82
CA ASP A 182 -6.71 -8.06 0.90
C ASP A 182 -8.00 -7.78 1.70
N GLY A 183 -8.56 -6.58 1.56
CA GLY A 183 -9.77 -6.20 2.29
C GLY A 183 -11.00 -7.05 1.94
N GLY A 184 -10.88 -7.92 0.93
CA GLY A 184 -11.84 -8.96 0.61
C GLY A 184 -13.23 -8.55 0.16
N PHE A 185 -13.41 -7.26 -0.07
CA PHE A 185 -14.65 -6.66 -0.55
C PHE A 185 -14.90 -6.90 -2.05
N CYS A 186 -13.92 -7.41 -2.81
CA CYS A 186 -14.06 -7.62 -4.24
C CYS A 186 -14.61 -9.02 -4.55
N LYS A 187 -15.92 -9.09 -4.83
CA LYS A 187 -16.61 -10.33 -5.24
C LYS A 187 -15.95 -11.03 -6.43
N ALA A 188 -15.38 -10.28 -7.36
CA ALA A 188 -14.76 -10.83 -8.56
C ALA A 188 -13.54 -11.73 -8.28
N TYR A 189 -12.85 -11.54 -7.14
CA TYR A 189 -11.67 -12.33 -6.79
C TYR A 189 -11.99 -13.58 -5.97
N GLN A 190 -13.15 -13.63 -5.30
CA GLN A 190 -13.56 -14.73 -4.41
C GLN A 190 -13.51 -16.13 -5.05
N PRO A 191 -13.91 -16.33 -6.33
CA PRO A 191 -13.78 -17.64 -6.99
C PRO A 191 -12.33 -18.14 -7.08
N THR A 192 -11.37 -17.20 -7.17
CA THR A 192 -9.94 -17.49 -7.33
C THR A 192 -9.21 -17.60 -6.00
N THR A 193 -9.52 -16.72 -5.05
CA THR A 193 -8.89 -16.68 -3.71
C THR A 193 -9.44 -17.79 -2.81
N GLY A 194 -10.74 -18.11 -2.93
CA GLY A 194 -11.45 -19.06 -2.06
C GLY A 194 -11.86 -18.49 -0.70
N ILE A 195 -11.52 -17.23 -0.43
CA ILE A 195 -11.87 -16.50 0.79
C ILE A 195 -12.31 -15.08 0.41
N ALA A 196 -13.01 -14.38 1.31
CA ALA A 196 -13.26 -12.97 1.14
C ALA A 196 -11.93 -12.23 1.18
N GLY A 197 -11.15 -12.34 2.26
CA GLY A 197 -9.80 -11.78 2.34
C GLY A 197 -9.18 -11.84 3.73
N TYR A 198 -8.13 -11.06 3.96
CA TYR A 198 -7.39 -11.01 5.22
C TYR A 198 -7.41 -9.63 5.89
N THR A 199 -7.68 -9.61 7.20
CA THR A 199 -7.44 -8.46 8.07
C THR A 199 -6.26 -8.72 8.98
N LEU A 200 -5.31 -7.78 9.04
CA LEU A 200 -4.24 -7.78 10.02
C LEU A 200 -4.63 -6.97 11.26
N ILE A 201 -4.47 -7.58 12.43
CA ILE A 201 -4.73 -6.96 13.72
C ILE A 201 -3.39 -6.79 14.42
N PHE A 202 -2.98 -5.54 14.63
CA PHE A 202 -1.81 -5.17 15.43
C PHE A 202 -2.27 -4.74 16.83
N SER A 203 -1.82 -5.45 17.86
CA SER A 203 -2.18 -5.18 19.26
C SER A 203 -0.95 -4.98 20.13
N SER A 204 -1.14 -4.58 21.40
CA SER A 204 -0.02 -4.48 22.35
C SER A 204 0.68 -5.80 22.66
N HIS A 205 0.07 -6.94 22.32
CA HIS A 205 0.61 -8.28 22.61
C HIS A 205 1.21 -8.97 21.38
N GLY A 206 0.97 -8.45 20.17
CA GLY A 206 1.41 -9.11 18.95
C GLY A 206 0.51 -8.82 17.75
N ILE A 207 0.77 -9.57 16.68
CA ILE A 207 0.10 -9.47 15.38
C ILE A 207 -0.72 -10.74 15.14
N ARG A 208 -1.94 -10.55 14.65
CA ARG A 208 -2.85 -11.64 14.25
C ARG A 208 -3.35 -11.39 12.84
N LEU A 209 -3.53 -12.46 12.07
CA LEU A 209 -4.23 -12.44 10.80
C LEU A 209 -5.59 -13.10 10.97
N LYS A 210 -6.63 -12.43 10.47
CA LYS A 210 -8.00 -12.93 10.45
C LYS A 210 -8.39 -13.17 9.00
N SER A 211 -8.69 -14.42 8.64
CA SER A 211 -9.23 -14.77 7.33
C SER A 211 -10.75 -14.65 7.37
N HIS A 212 -11.32 -14.12 6.29
CA HIS A 212 -12.76 -13.92 6.17
C HIS A 212 -13.34 -14.86 5.13
N ARG A 213 -14.42 -15.56 5.46
CA ARG A 213 -15.17 -16.34 4.48
C ARG A 213 -16.05 -15.44 3.61
N PRO A 214 -16.31 -15.81 2.34
CA PRO A 214 -17.30 -15.13 1.52
C PRO A 214 -18.68 -15.15 2.19
N PHE A 215 -19.46 -14.09 1.99
CA PHE A 215 -20.84 -14.02 2.46
C PHE A 215 -21.78 -14.19 1.27
N ASP A 216 -22.38 -15.37 1.17
CA ASP A 216 -23.27 -15.75 0.06
C ASP A 216 -24.75 -15.40 0.31
N GLY A 217 -25.01 -14.58 1.34
CA GLY A 217 -26.33 -14.05 1.66
C GLY A 217 -27.03 -14.77 2.82
N LEU A 218 -28.03 -14.09 3.38
CA LEU A 218 -28.77 -14.54 4.58
C LEU A 218 -29.42 -15.91 4.38
N ALA A 219 -30.02 -16.17 3.22
CA ALA A 219 -30.69 -17.44 2.92
C ALA A 219 -29.71 -18.63 2.90
N SER A 220 -28.47 -18.44 2.41
CA SER A 220 -27.45 -19.49 2.40
C SER A 220 -27.00 -19.82 3.82
N VAL A 221 -26.73 -18.79 4.62
CA VAL A 221 -26.29 -18.92 6.01
C VAL A 221 -27.33 -19.65 6.87
N ILE A 222 -28.61 -19.27 6.74
CA ILE A 222 -29.70 -19.92 7.48
C ILE A 222 -29.91 -21.37 7.03
N ARG A 223 -29.86 -21.63 5.71
CA ARG A 223 -30.07 -22.98 5.16
C ARG A 223 -28.95 -23.94 5.52
N GLU A 224 -27.71 -23.49 5.45
CA GLU A 224 -26.52 -24.31 5.70
C GLU A 224 -26.13 -24.34 7.18
N ASN A 225 -26.85 -23.58 8.02
CA ASN A 225 -26.50 -23.34 9.42
C ASN A 225 -25.02 -22.96 9.58
N ALA A 226 -24.52 -22.23 8.58
CA ALA A 226 -23.09 -21.99 8.39
C ALA A 226 -22.65 -20.88 9.33
N ASP A 227 -21.78 -21.21 10.28
CA ASP A 227 -21.18 -20.18 11.13
C ASP A 227 -20.25 -19.31 10.27
N ILE A 228 -20.39 -17.99 10.39
CA ILE A 228 -19.52 -17.00 9.71
C ILE A 228 -18.25 -16.84 10.55
N GLU A 229 -17.66 -17.96 10.96
CA GLU A 229 -16.44 -17.96 11.75
C GLU A 229 -15.26 -17.61 10.84
N SER A 230 -14.64 -16.48 11.16
CA SER A 230 -13.37 -16.07 10.60
C SER A 230 -12.25 -16.73 11.40
N GLU A 231 -11.36 -17.46 10.74
CA GLU A 231 -10.22 -18.07 11.42
C GLU A 231 -9.22 -16.99 11.79
N SER A 232 -8.75 -17.01 13.04
CA SER A 232 -7.80 -16.02 13.56
C SER A 232 -6.52 -16.69 14.01
N ILE A 233 -5.44 -16.44 13.28
CA ILE A 233 -4.14 -17.05 13.49
C ILE A 233 -3.19 -16.01 14.11
N PRO A 234 -2.63 -16.26 15.31
CA PRO A 234 -1.54 -15.45 15.82
C PRO A 234 -0.30 -15.66 14.93
N VAL A 235 0.21 -14.57 14.36
CA VAL A 235 1.38 -14.61 13.46
C VAL A 235 2.65 -14.23 14.21
N GLU A 236 2.51 -13.37 15.21
CA GLU A 236 3.62 -12.93 16.04
C GLU A 236 3.12 -12.60 17.44
N THR A 237 3.89 -13.01 18.44
CA THR A 237 3.69 -12.63 19.84
C THR A 237 4.89 -11.80 20.29
N PHE A 238 4.64 -10.62 20.83
CA PHE A 238 5.72 -9.76 21.31
C PHE A 238 6.26 -10.27 22.65
N PRO A 239 7.59 -10.20 22.87
CA PRO A 239 8.22 -10.68 24.10
C PRO A 239 7.80 -9.86 25.33
N ARG A 240 7.41 -8.60 25.12
CA ARG A 240 6.80 -7.74 26.12
C ARG A 240 5.62 -7.00 25.53
N ARG A 241 4.71 -6.57 26.40
CA ARG A 241 3.62 -5.68 26.01
C ARG A 241 4.18 -4.36 25.47
N LEU A 242 3.67 -3.91 24.34
CA LEU A 242 3.92 -2.57 23.80
C LEU A 242 2.99 -1.56 24.47
N TYR A 243 3.56 -0.45 24.92
CA TYR A 243 2.84 0.69 25.47
C TYR A 243 2.74 1.81 24.44
N ILE A 244 1.90 2.81 24.70
CA ILE A 244 1.78 3.99 23.83
C ILE A 244 3.14 4.65 23.64
N SER A 245 3.98 4.70 24.69
CA SER A 245 5.35 5.23 24.64
C SER A 245 6.27 4.54 23.63
N ASP A 246 5.97 3.29 23.26
CA ASP A 246 6.74 2.51 22.26
C ASP A 246 6.27 2.78 20.81
N THR A 247 5.22 3.58 20.62
CA THR A 247 4.62 3.85 19.31
C THR A 247 5.07 5.19 18.74
N ASP A 248 4.87 5.38 17.43
CA ASP A 248 5.11 6.68 16.78
C ASP A 248 4.25 7.80 17.39
N HIS A 249 3.05 7.43 17.86
CA HIS A 249 2.17 8.34 18.57
C HIS A 249 2.75 8.73 19.94
N GLY A 250 3.30 7.78 20.69
CA GLY A 250 4.02 8.04 21.94
C GLY A 250 5.19 8.98 21.77
N ALA A 251 5.99 8.78 20.72
CA ALA A 251 7.10 9.69 20.40
C ALA A 251 6.59 11.12 20.11
N LYS A 252 5.47 11.27 19.39
CA LYS A 252 4.83 12.57 19.15
C LYS A 252 4.31 13.20 20.45
N LEU A 253 3.67 12.43 21.34
CA LEU A 253 3.20 12.91 22.64
C LEU A 253 4.36 13.36 23.52
N LYS A 254 5.44 12.59 23.57
CA LYS A 254 6.63 12.94 24.36
C LYS A 254 7.26 14.25 23.88
N ARG A 255 7.44 14.43 22.56
CA ARG A 255 7.91 15.71 22.00
C ARG A 255 7.02 16.89 22.37
N LYS A 256 5.69 16.70 22.40
CA LYS A 256 4.76 17.76 22.84
C LYS A 256 4.93 18.09 24.31
N ILE A 257 5.06 17.07 25.16
CA ILE A 257 5.30 17.24 26.60
C ILE A 257 6.61 18.02 26.82
N ASP A 258 7.69 17.61 26.15
CA ASP A 258 9.00 18.27 26.25
C ASP A 258 8.93 19.74 25.81
N ALA A 259 8.24 20.02 24.69
CA ALA A 259 8.03 21.38 24.20
C ALA A 259 7.20 22.25 25.17
N LEU A 260 6.18 21.69 25.82
CA LEU A 260 5.38 22.40 26.82
C LEU A 260 6.20 22.70 28.07
N TYR A 261 7.07 21.78 28.51
CA TYR A 261 7.98 22.04 29.62
C TYR A 261 9.00 23.13 29.28
N ALA A 262 9.56 23.12 28.07
CA ALA A 262 10.46 24.17 27.60
C ALA A 262 9.76 25.55 27.55
N LEU A 263 8.52 25.59 27.04
CA LEU A 263 7.71 26.80 27.00
C LEU A 263 7.43 27.34 28.42
N LEU A 264 7.05 26.46 29.35
CA LEU A 264 6.81 26.84 30.75
C LEU A 264 8.08 27.35 31.43
N ALA A 265 9.25 26.74 31.13
CA ALA A 265 10.53 27.19 31.65
C ALA A 265 10.89 28.59 31.15
N ALA A 266 10.76 28.84 29.84
CA ALA A 266 11.02 30.15 29.23
C ALA A 266 10.07 31.25 29.74
N TYR A 267 8.81 30.90 30.03
CA TYR A 267 7.88 31.82 30.69
C TYR A 267 8.32 32.15 32.13
N ARG A 268 8.76 31.15 32.89
CA ARG A 268 9.21 31.33 34.29
C ARG A 268 10.56 32.04 34.40
N SER A 269 11.45 31.91 33.43
CA SER A 269 12.73 32.63 33.39
C SER A 269 12.60 34.07 32.88
N GLY A 270 11.43 34.45 32.35
CA GLY A 270 11.18 35.78 31.78
C GLY A 270 11.70 35.95 30.35
N GLU A 271 12.19 34.89 29.70
CA GLU A 271 12.59 34.88 28.29
C GLU A 271 11.39 35.05 27.34
N LEU A 272 10.20 34.62 27.78
CA LEU A 272 8.93 34.86 27.10
C LEU A 272 8.01 35.65 28.02
N GLN A 273 7.61 36.85 27.60
CA GLN A 273 6.58 37.64 28.28
C GLN A 273 5.18 37.23 27.81
N GLN A 274 4.20 37.40 28.70
CA GLN A 274 2.80 37.20 28.36
C GLN A 274 2.39 38.28 27.35
N GLY A 275 2.09 37.85 26.11
CA GLY A 275 1.47 38.69 25.08
C GLY A 275 -0.04 38.67 25.17
#